data_AF-A0A822HNM5-F1
#
_entry.id   AF-A0A822HNM5-F1
#
_cell.length_a   1.000
_cell.length_b   1.000
_cell.length_c   1.000
_cell.angle_alpha   90.00
_cell.angle_beta   90.00
_cell.angle_gamma   90.00
#
_symmetry.space_group_name_H-M   'P 1'
#
loop_
_entity.id
_entity.type
_entity.pdbx_description
1 polymer ?
#
loop_
_entity_poly.entity_id
_entity_poly.type
_entity_poly.pdbx_seq_one_letter_code
_entity_poly.pdbx_strand_id
1 'polypeptide(L)'
;IDDTTTTNDIHIAAIDNGLAFPFKHPDEWRAYPFHWAWLKQAKVPFSDEIITHILPFISDMNFVQHELCDEIQRLFSQDKNYDRRLVERQLSVMRGQILNLAQAMRDGKSPFELVQMPGVLVERLHIDPSFGHRQFKKKF
;
A
#
# COMPACT_ATOMS: atom_id res chain seq x y z
N ILE A 1 -4.63 46.81 8.40
CA ILE A 1 -4.81 46.26 7.04
C ILE A 1 -4.55 44.78 7.22
N ASP A 2 -5.63 44.03 7.42
CA ASP A 2 -5.58 42.59 7.61
C ASP A 2 -5.58 41.98 6.21
N ASP A 3 -4.41 41.57 5.74
CA ASP A 3 -4.24 40.99 4.41
C ASP A 3 -4.73 39.55 4.48
N THR A 4 -6.02 39.36 4.23
CA THR A 4 -6.59 38.05 3.91
C THR A 4 -6.05 37.63 2.54
N THR A 5 -4.79 37.19 2.53
CA THR A 5 -4.20 36.48 1.40
C THR A 5 -5.05 35.23 1.20
N THR A 6 -5.95 35.29 0.22
CA THR A 6 -6.75 34.15 -0.20
C THR A 6 -5.77 33.11 -0.69
N THR A 7 -5.55 32.07 0.12
CA THR A 7 -4.72 30.94 -0.26
C THR A 7 -5.41 30.30 -1.46
N ASN A 8 -4.76 30.33 -2.63
CA ASN A 8 -5.22 29.62 -3.81
C ASN A 8 -4.99 28.13 -3.56
N ASP A 9 -5.92 27.52 -2.82
CA ASP A 9 -5.83 26.14 -2.42
C ASP A 9 -6.26 25.22 -3.57
N ILE A 10 -5.44 24.21 -3.84
CA ILE A 10 -5.70 23.17 -4.84
C ILE A 10 -5.85 21.85 -4.09
N HIS A 11 -6.95 21.15 -4.35
CA HIS A 11 -7.26 19.87 -3.73
C HIS A 11 -7.46 18.77 -4.77
N ILE A 12 -7.15 17.53 -4.39
CA ILE A 12 -7.35 16.32 -5.20
C ILE A 12 -8.36 15.43 -4.48
N ALA A 13 -9.31 14.86 -5.23
CA ALA A 13 -10.23 13.84 -4.75
C ALA A 13 -10.00 12.52 -5.49
N ALA A 14 -9.70 11.44 -4.75
CA ALA A 14 -9.57 10.09 -5.29
C ALA A 14 -10.94 9.37 -5.25
N ILE A 15 -11.66 9.41 -6.37
CA ILE A 15 -12.98 8.79 -6.53
C ILE A 15 -12.86 7.46 -7.30
N ASP A 16 -13.94 6.66 -7.29
CA ASP A 16 -14.05 5.41 -8.04
C ASP A 16 -12.99 4.34 -7.66
N ASN A 17 -12.91 4.03 -6.36
CA ASN A 17 -11.96 3.04 -5.82
C ASN A 17 -12.51 1.59 -5.81
N GLY A 18 -13.58 1.30 -6.56
CA GLY A 18 -14.32 0.02 -6.50
C GLY A 18 -13.58 -1.20 -7.03
N LEU A 19 -12.51 -1.00 -7.80
CA LEU A 19 -11.67 -2.06 -8.39
C LEU A 19 -10.32 -2.23 -7.67
N ALA A 20 -10.22 -1.79 -6.41
CA ALA A 20 -9.04 -1.96 -5.57
C ALA A 20 -8.98 -3.37 -4.91
N PHE A 21 -7.90 -3.62 -4.15
CA PHE A 21 -7.67 -4.86 -3.39
C PHE A 21 -7.65 -6.16 -4.23
N PRO A 22 -6.74 -6.31 -5.20
CA PRO A 22 -6.61 -7.56 -5.94
C PRO A 22 -6.01 -8.68 -5.07
N PHE A 23 -6.41 -9.93 -5.30
CA PHE A 23 -5.88 -11.10 -4.57
C PHE A 23 -4.55 -11.63 -5.13
N LYS A 24 -4.08 -11.11 -6.26
CA LYS A 24 -2.77 -11.35 -6.86
C LYS A 24 -2.33 -10.14 -7.67
N HIS A 25 -1.04 -9.99 -7.94
CA HIS A 25 -0.60 -9.06 -8.98
C HIS A 25 -1.15 -9.49 -10.35
N PRO A 26 -1.46 -8.56 -11.26
CA PRO A 26 -1.83 -8.89 -12.63
C PRO A 26 -0.76 -9.75 -13.31
N ASP A 27 -1.18 -10.78 -14.05
CA ASP A 27 -0.24 -11.65 -14.77
C ASP A 27 0.52 -10.87 -15.86
N GLU A 28 -0.15 -9.88 -16.45
CA GLU A 28 0.46 -8.91 -17.36
C GLU A 28 0.47 -7.53 -16.71
N TRP A 29 1.67 -6.97 -16.52
CA TRP A 29 1.86 -5.62 -15.95
C TRP A 29 1.18 -4.51 -16.77
N ARG A 30 0.84 -4.77 -18.03
CA ARG A 30 0.16 -3.81 -18.92
C ARG A 30 -1.36 -3.84 -18.82
N ALA A 31 -1.95 -4.83 -18.17
CA ALA A 31 -3.41 -4.96 -18.11
C ALA A 31 -4.06 -3.92 -17.19
N TYR A 32 -3.36 -3.45 -16.15
CA TYR A 32 -3.89 -2.52 -15.15
C TYR A 32 -2.83 -1.51 -14.67
N PRO A 33 -2.35 -0.59 -15.53
CA PRO A 33 -1.32 0.38 -15.16
C PRO A 33 -1.88 1.52 -14.29
N PHE A 34 -1.04 2.09 -13.44
CA PHE A 34 -1.32 3.36 -12.79
C PHE A 34 -1.14 4.51 -13.80
N HIS A 35 -2.23 5.02 -14.37
CA HIS A 35 -2.17 6.06 -15.40
C HIS A 35 -1.39 7.32 -15.01
N TRP A 36 -1.44 7.71 -13.72
CA TRP A 36 -0.69 8.86 -13.21
C TRP A 36 0.83 8.69 -13.32
N ALA A 37 1.34 7.45 -13.46
CA ALA A 37 2.78 7.19 -13.56
C ALA A 37 3.41 7.79 -14.83
N TRP A 38 2.63 8.06 -15.87
CA TRP A 38 3.13 8.68 -17.10
C TRP A 38 3.14 10.21 -17.07
N LEU A 39 2.59 10.82 -16.02
CA LEU A 39 2.63 12.27 -15.83
C LEU A 39 4.03 12.71 -15.41
N LYS A 40 4.40 13.95 -15.74
CA LYS A 40 5.71 14.50 -15.36
C LYS A 40 5.89 14.55 -13.83
N GLN A 41 4.79 14.77 -13.11
CA GLN A 41 4.73 14.81 -11.66
C GLN A 41 5.20 13.51 -11.02
N ALA A 42 4.95 12.36 -11.65
CA ALA A 42 5.37 11.06 -11.13
C ALA A 42 6.89 10.86 -11.14
N LYS A 43 7.65 11.70 -11.86
CA LYS A 43 9.12 11.65 -11.89
C LYS A 43 9.77 12.49 -10.79
N VAL A 44 8.97 13.24 -10.01
CA VAL A 44 9.46 13.99 -8.87
C VAL A 44 9.61 13.02 -7.69
N PRO A 45 10.77 12.99 -7.00
CA PRO A 45 10.93 12.21 -5.77
C PRO A 45 9.85 12.49 -4.73
N PHE A 46 9.55 11.51 -3.87
CA PHE A 46 8.72 11.76 -2.70
C PHE A 46 9.33 12.88 -1.84
N SER A 47 8.50 13.83 -1.39
CA SER A 47 8.95 14.92 -0.53
C SER A 47 9.24 14.45 0.89
N ASP A 48 10.09 15.18 1.60
CA ASP A 48 10.34 14.93 3.02
C ASP A 48 9.05 15.02 3.85
N GLU A 49 8.11 15.87 3.43
CA GLU A 49 6.80 15.99 4.05
C GLU A 49 6.01 14.68 3.99
N ILE A 50 5.82 14.09 2.81
CA ILE A 50 5.05 12.83 2.70
C ILE A 50 5.79 11.66 3.34
N ILE A 51 7.12 11.64 3.26
CA ILE A 51 7.95 10.63 3.93
C ILE A 51 7.76 10.72 5.45
N THR A 52 7.86 11.91 6.03
CA THR A 52 7.70 12.13 7.47
C THR A 52 6.30 11.76 7.95
N HIS A 53 5.27 12.04 7.15
CA HIS A 53 3.88 11.74 7.51
C HIS A 53 3.51 10.26 7.37
N ILE A 54 4.05 9.55 6.38
CA ILE A 54 3.60 8.19 6.05
C ILE A 54 4.57 7.10 6.53
N LEU A 55 5.88 7.32 6.38
CA LEU A 55 6.89 6.27 6.62
C LEU A 55 6.83 5.68 8.04
N PRO A 56 6.63 6.45 9.14
CA PRO A 56 6.56 5.89 10.48
C PRO A 56 5.48 4.81 10.64
N PHE A 57 4.34 4.96 9.96
CA PHE A 57 3.22 4.02 10.04
C PHE A 57 3.47 2.77 9.20
N ILE A 58 3.86 2.94 7.94
CA ILE A 58 4.01 1.81 7.00
C ILE A 58 5.27 0.98 7.25
N SER A 59 6.23 1.51 8.02
CA SER A 59 7.41 0.78 8.46
C SER A 59 7.22 0.02 9.77
N ASP A 60 6.21 0.36 10.56
CA ASP A 60 5.84 -0.40 11.76
C ASP A 60 4.93 -1.58 11.40
N MET A 61 5.44 -2.79 11.62
CA MET A 61 4.69 -4.02 11.35
C MET A 61 3.52 -4.23 12.31
N ASN A 62 3.55 -3.63 13.51
CA ASN A 62 2.41 -3.70 14.43
C ASN A 62 1.26 -2.86 13.89
N PHE A 63 1.52 -1.62 13.46
CA PHE A 63 0.52 -0.79 12.79
C PHE A 63 -0.06 -1.47 11.55
N VAL A 64 0.80 -1.92 10.63
CA VAL A 64 0.35 -2.58 9.39
C VAL A 64 -0.51 -3.81 9.68
N GLN A 65 -0.19 -4.57 10.71
CA GLN A 65 -0.97 -5.76 11.05
C GLN A 65 -2.26 -5.41 11.80
N HIS A 66 -2.16 -4.71 12.92
CA HIS A 66 -3.25 -4.59 13.90
C HIS A 66 -4.19 -3.44 13.60
N GLU A 67 -3.66 -2.33 13.09
CA GLU A 67 -4.49 -1.17 12.77
C GLU A 67 -5.02 -1.24 11.34
N LEU A 68 -4.21 -1.70 10.37
CA LEU A 68 -4.62 -1.72 8.96
C LEU A 68 -5.20 -3.07 8.51
N CYS A 69 -4.44 -4.16 8.61
CA CYS A 69 -4.89 -5.46 8.08
C CYS A 69 -6.09 -6.03 8.84
N ASP A 70 -6.04 -6.02 10.17
CA ASP A 70 -7.12 -6.56 11.01
C ASP A 70 -8.42 -5.74 10.82
N GLU A 71 -8.33 -4.43 10.61
CA GLU A 71 -9.49 -3.59 10.30
C GLU A 71 -10.09 -3.88 8.91
N ILE A 72 -9.26 -4.02 7.88
CA ILE A 72 -9.73 -4.43 6.54
C ILE A 72 -10.39 -5.81 6.60
N GLN A 73 -9.82 -6.75 7.33
CA GLN A 73 -10.39 -8.09 7.49
C GLN A 73 -11.76 -8.02 8.18
N ARG A 74 -11.88 -7.21 9.24
CA ARG A 74 -13.15 -6.94 9.93
C ARG A 74 -14.18 -6.32 8.99
N LEU A 75 -13.79 -5.34 8.18
CA LEU A 75 -14.68 -4.71 7.21
C LEU A 75 -15.18 -5.71 6.16
N PHE A 76 -14.26 -6.47 5.54
CA PHE A 76 -14.60 -7.43 4.48
C PHE A 76 -15.45 -8.60 4.99
N SER A 77 -15.34 -8.95 6.28
CA SER A 77 -16.17 -10.00 6.90
C SER A 77 -17.67 -9.68 6.96
N GLN A 78 -18.06 -8.44 6.68
CA GLN A 78 -19.47 -8.04 6.64
C GLN A 78 -20.16 -8.47 5.33
N ASP A 79 -19.39 -8.83 4.29
CA ASP A 79 -19.93 -9.34 3.04
C ASP A 79 -20.48 -10.77 3.20
N LYS A 80 -21.65 -11.04 2.62
CA LYS A 80 -22.29 -12.37 2.69
C LYS A 80 -21.45 -13.47 2.03
N ASN A 81 -20.63 -13.12 1.06
CA ASN A 81 -19.75 -14.00 0.30
C ASN A 81 -18.29 -13.92 0.77
N TYR A 82 -18.04 -13.44 2.00
CA TYR A 82 -16.71 -13.36 2.57
C TYR A 82 -15.96 -14.70 2.50
N ASP A 83 -14.81 -14.71 1.85
CA ASP A 83 -13.86 -15.82 1.85
C ASP A 83 -12.57 -15.39 2.54
N ARG A 84 -12.34 -15.92 3.74
CA ARG A 84 -11.13 -15.64 4.53
C ARG A 84 -9.84 -15.90 3.75
N ARG A 85 -9.78 -16.97 2.94
CA ARG A 85 -8.57 -17.29 2.16
C ARG A 85 -8.34 -16.27 1.05
N LEU A 86 -9.41 -15.78 0.43
CA LEU A 86 -9.32 -14.72 -0.57
C LEU A 86 -8.79 -13.43 0.06
N VAL A 87 -9.35 -13.03 1.20
CA VAL A 87 -8.92 -11.82 1.92
C VAL A 87 -7.46 -11.91 2.37
N GLU A 88 -7.01 -13.06 2.88
CA GLU A 88 -5.59 -13.24 3.22
C GLU A 88 -4.65 -13.08 2.01
N ARG A 89 -5.09 -13.48 0.81
CA ARG A 89 -4.35 -13.25 -0.44
C ARG A 89 -4.32 -11.77 -0.82
N GLN A 90 -5.46 -11.07 -0.70
CA GLN A 90 -5.52 -9.61 -0.90
C GLN A 90 -4.57 -8.86 0.05
N LEU A 91 -4.59 -9.22 1.33
CA LEU A 91 -3.69 -8.64 2.33
C LEU A 91 -2.22 -8.98 2.06
N SER A 92 -1.93 -10.13 1.46
CA SER A 92 -0.56 -10.51 1.07
C SER A 92 -0.02 -9.63 -0.06
N VAL A 93 -0.88 -9.25 -1.02
CA VAL A 93 -0.56 -8.25 -2.04
C VAL A 93 -0.36 -6.88 -1.41
N MET A 94 -1.29 -6.45 -0.55
CA MET A 94 -1.22 -5.15 0.13
C MET A 94 0.06 -4.99 0.95
N ARG A 95 0.44 -6.00 1.74
CA ARG A 95 1.71 -5.99 2.50
C ARG A 95 2.94 -5.88 1.59
N GLY A 96 2.91 -6.55 0.43
CA GLY A 96 3.97 -6.41 -0.58
C GLY A 96 4.06 -5.00 -1.16
N GLN A 97 2.92 -4.36 -1.43
CA GLN A 97 2.88 -2.96 -1.88
C GLN A 97 3.41 -2.00 -0.80
N ILE A 98 3.00 -2.19 0.46
CA ILE A 98 3.48 -1.42 1.62
C ILE A 98 5.01 -1.55 1.76
N LEU A 99 5.54 -2.77 1.60
CA LEU A 99 6.99 -3.01 1.67
C LEU A 99 7.74 -2.25 0.56
N ASN A 100 7.26 -2.29 -0.67
CA ASN A 100 7.86 -1.56 -1.78
C ASN A 100 7.76 -0.04 -1.58
N LEU A 101 6.61 0.47 -1.12
CA LEU A 101 6.41 1.89 -0.82
C LEU A 101 7.37 2.37 0.27
N ALA A 102 7.49 1.63 1.38
CA ALA A 102 8.42 1.99 2.45
C ALA A 102 9.87 2.02 1.97
N GLN A 103 10.27 1.07 1.12
CA GLN A 103 11.61 1.05 0.53
C GLN A 103 11.82 2.22 -0.43
N ALA A 104 10.85 2.52 -1.29
CA ALA A 104 10.92 3.66 -2.22
C ALA A 104 11.06 5.00 -1.48
N MET A 105 10.32 5.18 -0.38
CA MET A 105 10.43 6.38 0.48
C MET A 105 11.81 6.50 1.14
N ARG A 106 12.36 5.41 1.70
CA ARG A 106 13.71 5.43 2.30
C ARG A 106 14.81 5.74 1.30
N ASP A 107 14.65 5.27 0.06
CA ASP A 107 15.63 5.47 -0.99
C ASP A 107 15.46 6.80 -1.75
N GLY A 108 14.50 7.63 -1.36
CA GLY A 108 14.22 8.90 -2.04
C GLY A 108 13.75 8.75 -3.50
N LYS A 109 13.06 7.64 -3.81
CA LYS A 109 12.53 7.37 -5.16
C LYS A 109 11.32 8.25 -5.49
N SER A 110 11.03 8.35 -6.78
CA SER A 110 9.80 8.94 -7.32
C SER A 110 8.65 7.92 -7.42
N PRO A 111 7.38 8.37 -7.52
CA PRO A 111 6.25 7.48 -7.80
C PRO A 111 6.42 6.64 -9.06
N PHE A 112 7.09 7.17 -10.10
CA PHE A 112 7.41 6.45 -11.32
C PHE A 112 8.37 5.29 -11.07
N GLU A 113 9.42 5.50 -10.29
CA GLU A 113 10.36 4.42 -9.94
C GLU A 113 9.72 3.39 -9.00
N LEU A 114 8.82 3.81 -8.10
CA LEU A 114 8.04 2.90 -7.26
C LEU A 114 7.24 1.89 -8.10
N VAL A 115 6.51 2.35 -9.12
CA VAL A 115 5.69 1.43 -9.95
C VAL A 115 6.52 0.50 -10.83
N GLN A 116 7.82 0.78 -11.01
CA GLN A 116 8.75 -0.10 -11.70
C GLN A 116 9.33 -1.19 -10.79
N MET A 117 9.15 -1.08 -9.47
CA MET A 117 9.61 -2.11 -8.54
C MET A 117 8.87 -3.42 -8.79
N PRO A 118 9.56 -4.58 -8.74
CA PRO A 118 8.90 -5.86 -8.93
C PRO A 118 7.83 -6.08 -7.86
N GLY A 119 6.69 -6.64 -8.28
CA GLY A 119 5.61 -7.00 -7.36
C GLY A 119 6.11 -8.02 -6.33
N VAL A 120 5.80 -7.77 -5.07
CA VAL A 120 6.15 -8.67 -3.97
C VAL A 120 4.87 -9.20 -3.34
N LEU A 121 4.90 -10.45 -2.88
CA LEU A 121 3.89 -10.99 -1.97
C LEU A 121 4.51 -11.22 -0.59
N VAL A 122 3.80 -10.79 0.45
CA VAL A 122 4.20 -11.01 1.84
C VAL A 122 3.12 -11.83 2.53
N GLU A 123 3.39 -13.12 2.67
CA GLU A 123 2.49 -14.08 3.31
C GLU A 123 2.71 -14.08 4.83
N ARG A 124 1.63 -14.23 5.59
CA ARG A 124 1.68 -14.55 7.02
C ARG A 124 1.93 -16.04 7.16
N LEU A 125 3.07 -16.44 7.72
CA LEU A 125 3.23 -17.83 8.15
C LEU A 125 2.31 -18.06 9.34
N HIS A 126 1.30 -18.90 9.17
CA HIS A 126 0.58 -19.47 10.30
C HIS A 126 1.55 -20.47 10.94
N ILE A 127 2.30 -20.02 11.93
CA ILE A 127 3.05 -20.92 12.79
C ILE A 127 2.08 -21.34 13.89
N ASP A 128 1.87 -22.64 14.00
CA ASP A 128 1.15 -23.27 15.11
C ASP A 128 1.73 -22.70 16.42
N PRO A 129 0.94 -22.19 17.37
CA PRO A 129 1.45 -21.51 18.57
C PRO A 129 2.44 -22.33 19.42
N SER A 130 2.57 -23.63 19.13
CA SER A 130 3.56 -24.55 19.68
C SER A 130 5.01 -24.29 19.20
N PHE A 131 5.24 -23.48 18.16
CA PHE A 131 6.59 -23.10 17.71
C PHE A 131 6.74 -21.58 17.62
N GLY A 132 7.60 -21.02 18.47
CA GLY A 132 7.79 -19.57 18.58
C GLY A 132 8.50 -18.92 17.37
N HIS A 133 8.30 -17.60 17.29
CA HIS A 133 8.92 -16.59 16.40
C HIS A 133 8.28 -16.38 15.02
N ARG A 134 7.60 -15.22 14.88
CA ARG A 134 7.02 -14.70 13.62
C ARG A 134 8.13 -14.51 12.57
N GLN A 135 7.96 -15.12 11.39
CA GLN A 135 8.77 -14.77 10.21
C GLN A 135 7.84 -14.52 9.01
N PHE A 136 8.11 -13.45 8.28
CA PHE A 136 7.47 -13.15 7.01
C PHE A 136 8.35 -13.68 5.88
N LYS A 137 7.76 -14.43 4.94
CA LYS A 137 8.47 -14.84 3.72
C LYS A 137 8.14 -13.87 2.59
N LYS A 138 9.18 -13.31 1.99
CA LYS A 138 9.12 -12.50 0.77
C LYS A 138 9.16 -13.47 -0.43
N LYS A 139 8.11 -13.50 -1.25
CA LYS A 139 8.15 -14.15 -2.57
C LYS A 139 8.26 -13.07 -3.64
N PHE A 140 9.16 -13.30 -4.60
CA PHE A 140 9.30 -12.55 -5.84
C PHE A 140 8.40 -13.14 -6.91
#